data_AF-A0A7W1CBR3-F1
#
_entry.id   AF-A0A7W1CBR3-F1
#
_cell.length_a   1.000
_cell.length_b   1.000
_cell.length_c   1.000
_cell.angle_alpha   90.00
_cell.angle_beta   90.00
_cell.angle_gamma   90.00
#
_symmetry.space_group_name_H-M   'P 1'
#
loop_
_entity.id
_entity.type
_entity.pdbx_description
1 polymer ?
#
loop_
_entity_poly.entity_id
_entity_poly.type
_entity_poly.pdbx_seq_one_letter_code
_entity_poly.pdbx_strand_id
1 'polypeptide(L)'
;MSVKKCKNCGYENDSTMNFCLECGIQLVGNPLSAAKTEILPATGQSVATVVVPKKKSRKYFWIFGGLVSLLILLLLGFIATLYLARRSGQNNASVKTPTPMISPTRKPSPMPRKSADIGSSNASVEPPEIEETTAPDPNFTPPAKPTAQGVFNVKADKNWQLSNLDVVPNEKFVLLAVGSVNLEEIEKDVSPEGVADKKYQTRRLFPEFPFGALLMRTRYADGKYSKISAVAAKNSTSIWQNAPDERGRLEFCINDNAPDGNDGEFIVSLAIIE
;
A
#
# COMPACT_ATOMS: atom_id res chain seq x y z
N MET A 1 -23.21 -13.39 -12.07
CA MET A 1 -22.59 -12.97 -10.79
C MET A 1 -23.37 -11.75 -10.33
N SER A 2 -23.87 -11.74 -9.10
CA SER A 2 -24.57 -10.56 -8.56
C SER A 2 -23.53 -9.50 -8.19
N VAL A 3 -23.83 -8.23 -8.45
CA VAL A 3 -22.91 -7.11 -8.19
C VAL A 3 -23.59 -6.07 -7.27
N LYS A 4 -22.81 -5.47 -6.38
CA LYS A 4 -23.23 -4.37 -5.50
C LYS A 4 -22.51 -3.09 -5.94
N LYS A 5 -23.27 -2.05 -6.24
CA LYS A 5 -22.70 -0.74 -6.58
C LYS A 5 -22.43 0.08 -5.31
N CYS A 6 -21.22 0.59 -5.16
CA CYS A 6 -20.85 1.45 -4.05
C CYS A 6 -21.62 2.77 -4.13
N LYS A 7 -22.32 3.13 -3.04
CA LYS A 7 -23.08 4.39 -2.98
C LYS A 7 -22.19 5.64 -2.96
N ASN A 8 -20.93 5.50 -2.53
CA ASN A 8 -19.99 6.61 -2.43
C ASN A 8 -19.29 6.90 -3.75
N CYS A 9 -18.67 5.89 -4.37
CA CYS A 9 -17.85 6.08 -5.59
C CYS A 9 -18.44 5.47 -6.87
N GLY A 10 -19.55 4.73 -6.78
CA GLY A 10 -20.18 4.10 -7.94
C GLY A 10 -19.50 2.82 -8.46
N TYR A 11 -18.42 2.35 -7.83
CA TYR A 11 -17.73 1.12 -8.25
C TYR A 11 -18.60 -0.13 -8.07
N GLU A 12 -18.56 -1.05 -9.03
CA GLU A 12 -19.30 -2.31 -8.99
C GLU A 12 -18.45 -3.41 -8.34
N ASN A 13 -18.88 -3.86 -7.17
CA ASN A 13 -18.21 -4.89 -6.38
C ASN A 13 -18.94 -6.22 -6.54
N ASP A 14 -18.24 -7.33 -6.32
CA ASP A 14 -18.90 -8.63 -6.19
C ASP A 14 -19.90 -8.60 -5.02
N SER A 15 -21.06 -9.24 -5.19
CA SER A 15 -22.10 -9.30 -4.15
C SER A 15 -21.64 -9.93 -2.82
N THR A 16 -20.59 -10.73 -2.83
CA THR A 16 -19.97 -11.32 -1.62
C THR A 16 -19.14 -10.31 -0.82
N MET A 17 -18.78 -9.17 -1.41
CA MET A 17 -17.99 -8.14 -0.74
C MET A 17 -18.84 -7.31 0.22
N ASN A 18 -18.26 -7.00 1.37
CA ASN A 18 -18.85 -6.17 2.42
C ASN A 18 -18.30 -4.72 2.42
N PHE A 19 -17.31 -4.43 1.59
CA PHE A 19 -16.70 -3.12 1.42
C PHE A 19 -16.38 -2.86 -0.04
N CYS A 20 -16.29 -1.59 -0.40
CA CYS A 20 -15.95 -1.17 -1.76
C CYS A 20 -14.45 -1.36 -1.98
N LEU A 21 -14.07 -2.14 -3.00
CA LEU A 21 -12.66 -2.36 -3.36
C LEU A 21 -11.96 -1.08 -3.82
N GLU A 22 -12.71 -0.12 -4.36
CA GLU A 22 -12.14 1.16 -4.82
C GLU A 22 -11.95 2.20 -3.70
N CYS A 23 -12.89 2.30 -2.75
CA CYS A 23 -12.90 3.40 -1.78
C CYS A 23 -12.99 2.97 -0.31
N GLY A 24 -12.93 1.67 -0.02
CA GLY A 24 -12.95 1.11 1.33
C GLY A 24 -14.28 1.21 2.10
N ILE A 25 -15.26 1.98 1.62
CA ILE A 25 -16.52 2.21 2.34
C ILE A 25 -17.32 0.91 2.46
N GLN A 26 -17.97 0.69 3.62
CA GLN A 26 -18.78 -0.49 3.84
C GLN A 26 -19.97 -0.51 2.86
N LEU A 27 -20.11 -1.60 2.11
CA LEU A 27 -21.26 -1.83 1.26
C LEU A 27 -22.37 -2.35 2.15
N VAL A 28 -23.34 -1.51 2.49
CA VAL A 28 -24.52 -1.89 3.27
C VAL A 28 -25.23 -3.04 2.53
N GLY A 29 -24.93 -4.26 2.94
CA GLY A 29 -25.58 -5.46 2.43
C GLY A 29 -27.04 -5.41 2.84
N ASN A 30 -27.94 -5.84 1.96
CA ASN A 30 -29.34 -6.06 2.32
C ASN A 30 -29.42 -6.73 3.70
N PRO A 31 -30.24 -6.25 4.65
CA PRO A 31 -30.45 -6.86 5.95
C PRO A 31 -31.28 -8.17 5.83
N LEU A 32 -30.85 -9.07 4.96
CA LEU A 32 -31.39 -10.41 4.78
C LEU A 32 -30.44 -11.43 5.39
N SER A 33 -29.97 -11.19 6.61
CA SER A 33 -29.62 -12.25 7.57
C SER A 33 -29.36 -11.67 8.97
N ALA A 34 -30.26 -10.83 9.47
CA ALA A 34 -30.48 -10.77 10.90
C ALA A 34 -31.39 -11.95 11.27
N ALA A 35 -30.94 -13.19 11.00
CA ALA A 35 -31.58 -14.36 11.55
C ALA A 35 -31.29 -14.34 13.05
N LYS A 36 -32.27 -13.83 13.81
CA LYS A 36 -32.43 -14.06 15.25
C LYS A 36 -32.02 -15.51 15.54
N THR A 37 -30.86 -15.69 16.17
CA THR A 37 -30.38 -17.00 16.60
C THR A 37 -31.28 -17.46 17.75
N GLU A 38 -32.39 -18.08 17.40
CA GLU A 38 -33.20 -18.87 18.32
C GLU A 38 -32.54 -20.24 18.39
N ILE A 39 -31.96 -20.55 19.55
CA ILE A 39 -31.26 -21.79 19.83
C ILE A 39 -32.31 -22.92 19.80
N LEU A 40 -32.35 -23.70 18.73
CA LEU A 40 -33.09 -24.97 18.67
C LEU A 40 -32.11 -26.15 18.62
N PRO A 41 -32.43 -27.26 19.30
CA PRO A 41 -31.55 -28.41 19.42
C PRO A 41 -31.38 -29.14 18.10
N ALA A 42 -30.13 -29.55 17.85
CA ALA A 42 -29.67 -30.24 16.66
C ALA A 42 -30.49 -31.49 16.34
N THR A 43 -31.12 -31.50 15.17
CA THR A 43 -31.63 -32.72 14.53
C THR A 43 -30.95 -32.84 13.17
N GLY A 44 -30.25 -33.96 12.97
CA GLY A 44 -29.36 -34.17 11.84
C GLY A 44 -30.05 -34.09 10.49
N GLN A 45 -29.39 -33.46 9.52
CA GLN A 45 -29.77 -33.52 8.12
C GLN A 45 -28.55 -33.67 7.20
N SER A 46 -28.81 -34.45 6.16
CA SER A 46 -27.89 -35.10 5.23
C SER A 46 -27.09 -34.15 4.36
N VAL A 47 -25.84 -34.54 4.15
CA VAL A 47 -24.83 -33.94 3.26
C VAL A 47 -25.38 -33.74 1.85
N ALA A 48 -25.50 -32.48 1.42
CA ALA A 48 -25.72 -32.12 0.02
C ALA A 48 -24.36 -31.99 -0.68
N THR A 49 -24.18 -32.76 -1.75
CA THR A 49 -22.97 -32.81 -2.57
C THR A 49 -22.75 -31.47 -3.28
N VAL A 50 -21.68 -30.75 -2.90
CA VAL A 50 -21.25 -29.50 -3.52
C VAL A 50 -20.71 -29.79 -4.92
N VAL A 51 -21.38 -29.27 -5.94
CA VAL A 51 -20.95 -29.36 -7.34
C VAL A 51 -19.78 -28.39 -7.56
N VAL A 52 -18.56 -28.93 -7.63
CA VAL A 52 -17.32 -28.17 -7.87
C VAL A 52 -17.37 -27.53 -9.27
N PRO A 53 -17.25 -26.19 -9.39
CA PRO A 53 -17.25 -25.54 -10.70
C PRO A 53 -15.98 -25.88 -11.47
N LYS A 54 -16.17 -26.35 -12.72
CA LYS A 54 -15.13 -26.81 -13.63
C LYS A 54 -14.20 -25.64 -14.03
N LYS A 55 -12.96 -25.67 -13.54
CA LYS A 55 -11.90 -24.69 -13.81
C LYS A 55 -11.62 -24.58 -15.32
N LYS A 56 -11.97 -23.43 -15.93
CA LYS A 56 -11.78 -23.15 -17.36
C LYS A 56 -10.28 -23.05 -17.68
N SER A 57 -9.81 -23.84 -18.65
CA SER A 57 -8.37 -24.03 -18.90
C SER A 57 -7.72 -22.77 -19.51
N ARG A 58 -6.62 -22.35 -18.89
CA ARG A 58 -5.86 -21.11 -19.20
C ARG A 58 -5.05 -21.17 -20.51
N LYS A 59 -5.28 -22.17 -21.36
CA LYS A 59 -4.42 -22.49 -22.52
C LYS A 59 -4.47 -21.43 -23.64
N TYR A 60 -5.57 -20.70 -23.77
CA TYR A 60 -5.72 -19.68 -24.82
C TYR A 60 -4.89 -18.42 -24.58
N PHE A 61 -4.53 -18.10 -23.33
CA PHE A 61 -3.83 -16.86 -23.01
C PHE A 61 -2.39 -16.82 -23.55
N TRP A 62 -1.72 -17.97 -23.62
CA TRP A 62 -0.35 -18.07 -24.15
C TRP A 62 -0.28 -17.93 -25.68
N ILE A 63 -1.29 -18.43 -26.40
CA ILE A 63 -1.34 -18.35 -27.86
C ILE A 63 -1.56 -16.91 -28.31
N PHE A 64 -2.49 -16.19 -27.66
CA PHE A 64 -2.74 -14.77 -27.97
C PHE A 64 -1.55 -13.87 -27.59
N GLY A 65 -0.89 -14.13 -26.46
CA GLY A 65 0.31 -13.36 -26.06
C GLY A 65 1.47 -13.50 -27.04
N GLY A 66 1.70 -14.70 -27.58
CA GLY A 66 2.75 -14.94 -28.58
C GLY A 66 2.53 -14.18 -29.88
N LEU A 67 1.28 -14.13 -30.37
CA LEU A 67 0.94 -13.48 -31.63
C LEU A 67 1.08 -11.95 -31.56
N VAL A 68 0.70 -11.35 -30.43
CA VAL A 68 0.85 -9.90 -30.19
C VAL A 68 2.34 -9.53 -30.07
N SER A 69 3.15 -10.34 -29.38
CA SER A 69 4.59 -10.11 -29.26
C SER A 69 5.31 -10.12 -30.62
N LEU A 70 4.94 -11.07 -31.51
CA LEU A 70 5.49 -11.13 -32.87
C LEU A 70 5.18 -9.87 -33.69
N LEU A 71 3.93 -9.38 -33.62
CA LEU A 71 3.53 -8.15 -34.32
C LEU A 71 4.31 -6.92 -33.84
N ILE A 72 4.57 -6.81 -32.54
CA ILE A 72 5.36 -5.70 -31.97
C ILE A 72 6.81 -5.76 -32.48
N LEU A 73 7.42 -6.94 -32.53
CA LEU A 73 8.79 -7.10 -33.04
C LEU A 73 8.91 -6.73 -34.52
N LEU A 74 7.92 -7.08 -35.35
CA LEU A 74 7.88 -6.68 -36.76
C LEU A 74 7.74 -5.16 -36.91
N LEU A 75 6.91 -4.51 -36.09
CA LEU A 75 6.74 -3.06 -36.11
C LEU A 75 8.04 -2.34 -35.72
N LEU A 76 8.73 -2.81 -34.66
CA LEU A 76 10.01 -2.24 -34.23
C LEU A 76 11.10 -2.42 -35.29
N GLY A 77 11.16 -3.58 -35.96
CA GLY A 77 12.08 -3.82 -37.07
C GLY A 77 11.83 -2.89 -38.27
N PHE A 78 10.55 -2.60 -38.56
CA PHE A 78 10.17 -1.65 -39.60
C PHE A 78 10.55 -0.20 -39.25
N ILE A 79 10.35 0.22 -38.00
CA ILE A 79 10.76 1.56 -37.53
C ILE A 79 12.29 1.71 -37.58
N ALA A 80 13.04 0.68 -37.18
CA ALA A 80 14.50 0.70 -37.21
C ALA A 80 15.05 0.81 -38.65
N THR A 81 14.45 0.09 -39.60
CA THR A 81 14.85 0.18 -41.02
C THR A 81 14.56 1.55 -41.61
N LEU A 82 13.41 2.17 -41.30
CA LEU A 82 13.12 3.55 -41.71
C LEU A 82 14.08 4.57 -41.09
N TYR A 83 14.47 4.39 -39.82
CA TYR A 83 15.42 5.27 -39.14
C TYR A 83 16.81 5.22 -39.78
N LEU A 84 17.30 4.02 -40.10
CA LEU A 84 18.60 3.84 -40.76
C LEU A 84 18.60 4.40 -42.19
N ALA A 85 17.51 4.20 -42.96
CA ALA A 85 17.37 4.77 -44.29
C ALA A 85 17.40 6.30 -44.26
N ARG A 86 16.79 6.93 -43.25
CA ARG A 86 16.77 8.40 -43.11
C ARG A 86 18.12 8.98 -42.69
N ARG A 87 18.88 8.27 -41.85
CA ARG A 87 20.20 8.73 -41.36
C ARG A 87 21.28 8.71 -42.45
N SER A 88 21.15 7.82 -43.45
CA SER A 88 22.06 7.73 -44.60
C SER A 88 22.18 9.04 -45.41
N GLY A 89 21.16 9.90 -45.38
CA GLY A 89 21.11 11.13 -46.18
C GLY A 89 21.78 12.38 -45.60
N GLN A 90 22.32 12.36 -44.38
CA GLN A 90 22.76 13.58 -43.67
C GLN A 90 24.28 13.74 -43.46
N ASN A 91 25.12 12.85 -44.00
CA ASN A 91 26.58 12.92 -43.80
C ASN A 91 27.31 13.81 -44.82
N ASN A 92 26.75 14.97 -45.19
CA ASN A 92 27.50 15.98 -45.95
C ASN A 92 27.38 17.36 -45.28
N ALA A 93 28.54 17.93 -44.98
CA ALA A 93 28.81 19.29 -44.51
C ALA A 93 28.53 19.60 -43.03
N SER A 94 29.58 19.78 -42.24
CA SER A 94 30.24 21.09 -42.09
C SER A 94 31.13 21.06 -40.85
N VAL A 95 32.44 21.09 -41.09
CA VAL A 95 33.47 21.35 -40.08
C VAL A 95 33.27 22.78 -39.57
N LYS A 96 33.00 22.94 -38.27
CA LYS A 96 33.21 24.23 -37.59
C LYS A 96 34.05 24.06 -36.34
N THR A 97 35.09 24.88 -36.33
CA THR A 97 36.19 25.12 -35.41
C THR A 97 35.77 25.33 -33.94
N PRO A 98 36.53 24.81 -32.95
CA PRO A 98 36.31 25.09 -31.54
C PRO A 98 36.78 26.50 -31.16
N THR A 99 35.97 27.22 -30.38
CA THR A 99 36.34 28.50 -29.73
C THR A 99 36.50 28.27 -28.22
N PRO A 100 37.53 28.84 -27.57
CA PRO A 100 37.94 28.46 -26.22
C PRO A 100 37.10 29.06 -25.08
N MET A 101 37.27 28.42 -23.91
CA MET A 101 36.74 28.74 -22.58
C MET A 101 36.88 30.22 -22.18
N ILE A 102 35.83 30.74 -21.55
CA ILE A 102 35.96 31.84 -20.58
C ILE A 102 35.18 31.44 -19.33
N SER A 103 35.93 31.29 -18.23
CA SER A 103 35.44 31.03 -16.88
C SER A 103 35.24 32.37 -16.16
N PRO A 104 34.06 32.66 -15.59
CA PRO A 104 33.91 33.78 -14.67
C PRO A 104 33.83 33.31 -13.21
N THR A 105 34.93 33.58 -12.49
CA THR A 105 35.02 33.67 -11.03
C THR A 105 34.13 34.79 -10.50
N ARG A 106 33.16 34.47 -9.63
CA ARG A 106 32.54 35.38 -8.63
C ARG A 106 31.90 34.51 -7.54
N LYS A 107 31.78 34.87 -6.27
CA LYS A 107 32.32 35.89 -5.35
C LYS A 107 31.58 35.52 -4.04
N PRO A 108 32.24 35.28 -2.89
CA PRO A 108 31.52 34.94 -1.67
C PRO A 108 30.78 36.18 -1.14
N SER A 109 29.52 36.02 -0.77
CA SER A 109 28.75 37.06 -0.07
C SER A 109 28.08 36.50 1.19
N PRO A 110 27.92 37.35 2.23
CA PRO A 110 27.91 36.94 3.63
C PRO A 110 26.51 36.65 4.18
N MET A 111 26.44 35.76 5.18
CA MET A 111 25.40 35.76 6.22
C MET A 111 25.39 37.15 6.91
N PRO A 112 24.23 37.74 7.26
CA PRO A 112 23.55 37.39 8.52
C PRO A 112 22.04 37.71 8.58
N ARG A 113 21.24 37.00 9.40
CA ARG A 113 20.49 37.64 10.49
C ARG A 113 19.76 36.67 11.41
N LYS A 114 19.90 37.00 12.69
CA LYS A 114 19.30 36.47 13.90
C LYS A 114 18.03 37.28 14.22
N SER A 115 17.12 36.65 14.99
CA SER A 115 16.14 37.24 15.93
C SER A 115 14.71 37.48 15.47
N ALA A 116 13.79 36.77 16.16
CA ALA A 116 12.58 37.20 16.88
C ALA A 116 11.61 36.00 16.85
N ASP A 117 11.34 35.25 17.91
CA ASP A 117 10.78 35.59 19.22
C ASP A 117 9.54 36.50 19.10
N ILE A 118 8.38 35.85 18.89
CA ILE A 118 7.04 36.44 19.00
C ILE A 118 6.17 35.41 19.73
N GLY A 119 5.62 35.84 20.85
CA GLY A 119 4.98 34.99 21.84
C GLY A 119 3.50 34.68 21.61
N SER A 120 3.07 33.73 22.45
CA SER A 120 1.92 33.77 23.34
C SER A 120 0.58 34.27 22.77
N SER A 121 -0.31 33.30 22.54
CA SER A 121 -1.70 33.41 22.98
C SER A 121 -2.27 32.03 23.26
N ASN A 122 -2.43 31.74 24.56
CA ASN A 122 -3.18 30.63 25.13
C ASN A 122 -4.62 30.62 24.61
N ALA A 123 -5.00 29.56 23.91
CA ALA A 123 -6.38 29.11 23.82
C ALA A 123 -6.41 27.68 24.39
N SER A 124 -6.80 27.57 25.65
CA SER A 124 -7.05 26.31 26.33
C SER A 124 -8.36 25.75 25.77
N VAL A 125 -8.23 25.00 24.68
CA VAL A 125 -9.23 24.05 24.21
C VAL A 125 -8.77 22.72 24.80
N GLU A 126 -9.55 22.17 25.72
CA GLU A 126 -9.33 20.83 26.28
C GLU A 126 -9.43 19.82 25.12
N PRO A 127 -8.31 19.20 24.69
CA PRO A 127 -8.31 18.27 23.58
C PRO A 127 -9.08 17.01 23.97
N PRO A 128 -9.72 16.32 23.01
CA PRO A 128 -10.22 14.98 23.28
C PRO A 128 -9.08 14.14 23.85
N GLU A 129 -9.36 13.41 24.93
CA GLU A 129 -8.48 12.45 25.57
C GLU A 129 -8.07 11.40 24.52
N ILE A 130 -6.97 11.69 23.81
CA ILE A 130 -6.31 10.72 22.94
C ILE A 130 -5.69 9.72 23.90
N GLU A 131 -6.22 8.50 23.92
CA GLU A 131 -5.65 7.38 24.66
C GLU A 131 -4.15 7.32 24.37
N GLU A 132 -3.38 7.78 25.34
CA GLU A 132 -1.94 7.87 25.25
C GLU A 132 -1.44 6.45 25.04
N THR A 133 -0.76 6.25 23.90
CA THR A 133 -0.25 4.96 23.47
C THR A 133 0.75 4.47 24.51
N THR A 134 0.26 3.70 25.48
CA THR A 134 1.06 3.06 26.52
C THR A 134 2.21 2.32 25.86
N ALA A 135 3.41 2.46 26.44
CA ALA A 135 4.61 1.78 25.99
C ALA A 135 4.27 0.33 25.58
N PRO A 136 4.78 -0.15 24.43
CA PRO A 136 4.31 -1.35 23.79
C PRO A 136 4.36 -2.52 24.77
N ASP A 137 3.20 -3.06 25.14
CA ASP A 137 3.08 -4.22 26.02
C ASP A 137 4.04 -5.31 25.51
N PRO A 138 5.12 -5.61 26.26
CA PRO A 138 6.14 -6.53 25.81
C PRO A 138 5.62 -7.96 25.71
N ASN A 139 4.40 -8.25 26.19
CA ASN A 139 3.95 -9.62 26.38
C ASN A 139 2.44 -9.77 26.15
N PHE A 140 1.99 -9.62 24.90
CA PHE A 140 0.62 -10.01 24.56
C PHE A 140 0.53 -11.54 24.46
N THR A 141 -0.61 -12.10 24.86
CA THR A 141 -0.87 -13.55 24.72
C THR A 141 -0.97 -13.89 23.23
N PRO A 142 -0.25 -14.92 22.72
CA PRO A 142 -0.32 -15.31 21.31
C PRO A 142 -1.78 -15.55 20.89
N PRO A 143 -2.28 -14.92 19.83
CA PRO A 143 -3.68 -15.03 19.46
C PRO A 143 -4.00 -16.46 19.05
N ALA A 144 -5.04 -17.06 19.64
CA ALA A 144 -5.48 -18.41 19.29
C ALA A 144 -6.29 -18.44 17.98
N LYS A 145 -6.95 -17.34 17.65
CA LYS A 145 -7.82 -17.16 16.48
C LYS A 145 -7.40 -15.88 15.74
N PRO A 146 -7.53 -15.84 14.41
CA PRO A 146 -7.25 -14.64 13.64
C PRO A 146 -8.35 -13.59 13.81
N THR A 147 -8.01 -12.34 13.57
CA THR A 147 -8.99 -11.27 13.40
C THR A 147 -9.75 -11.50 12.09
N ALA A 148 -11.03 -11.86 12.19
CA ALA A 148 -11.87 -12.15 11.02
C ALA A 148 -11.96 -10.97 10.04
N GLN A 149 -12.12 -9.76 10.59
CA GLN A 149 -12.11 -8.50 9.87
C GLN A 149 -11.68 -7.38 10.83
N GLY A 150 -10.93 -6.41 10.33
CA GLY A 150 -10.54 -5.25 11.14
C GLY A 150 -10.11 -4.06 10.32
N VAL A 151 -10.08 -2.89 10.97
CA VAL A 151 -9.61 -1.63 10.40
C VAL A 151 -8.61 -1.02 11.37
N PHE A 152 -7.52 -0.48 10.84
CA PHE A 152 -6.48 0.17 11.62
C PHE A 152 -5.97 1.44 10.91
N ASN A 153 -5.76 2.50 11.68
CA ASN A 153 -5.24 3.77 11.16
C ASN A 153 -3.73 3.86 11.45
N VAL A 154 -2.95 4.07 10.40
CA VAL A 154 -1.50 4.22 10.46
C VAL A 154 -1.16 5.68 10.28
N LYS A 155 -0.78 6.35 11.38
CA LYS A 155 -0.41 7.76 11.40
C LYS A 155 0.98 7.98 10.82
N ALA A 156 1.19 9.10 10.12
CA ALA A 156 2.47 9.40 9.47
C ALA A 156 3.55 9.93 10.42
N ASP A 157 3.14 10.52 11.55
CA ASP A 157 4.00 11.10 12.58
C ASP A 157 4.50 10.06 13.61
N LYS A 158 4.32 8.78 13.32
CA LYS A 158 4.65 7.68 14.22
C LYS A 158 5.56 6.68 13.52
N ASN A 159 6.39 6.02 14.33
CA ASN A 159 7.19 4.88 13.92
C ASN A 159 6.29 3.63 13.73
N TRP A 160 6.82 2.43 14.01
CA TRP A 160 6.04 1.20 14.05
C TRP A 160 4.85 1.32 15.01
N GLN A 161 3.67 1.02 14.49
CA GLN A 161 2.38 1.08 15.16
C GLN A 161 1.79 -0.32 15.25
N LEU A 162 1.59 -0.81 16.48
CA LEU A 162 0.99 -2.11 16.74
C LEU A 162 -0.51 -2.02 16.57
N SER A 163 -1.05 -2.86 15.69
CA SER A 163 -2.49 -2.94 15.45
C SER A 163 -3.19 -3.91 16.40
N ASN A 164 -4.51 -3.92 16.36
CA ASN A 164 -5.39 -4.93 16.94
C ASN A 164 -5.71 -6.08 15.95
N LEU A 165 -4.93 -6.22 14.88
CA LEU A 165 -5.13 -7.25 13.86
C LEU A 165 -4.28 -8.48 14.19
N ASP A 166 -4.92 -9.49 14.77
CA ASP A 166 -4.31 -10.76 15.12
C ASP A 166 -4.24 -11.69 13.90
N VAL A 167 -3.10 -12.37 13.76
CA VAL A 167 -2.82 -13.31 12.68
C VAL A 167 -2.35 -14.66 13.22
N VAL A 168 -2.72 -15.74 12.55
CA VAL A 168 -2.37 -17.12 12.93
C VAL A 168 -1.68 -17.88 11.78
N PRO A 169 -1.07 -19.04 12.06
CA PRO A 169 -0.33 -19.79 11.06
C PRO A 169 -1.15 -20.24 9.86
N ASN A 170 -0.54 -20.19 8.67
CA ASN A 170 -1.15 -20.55 7.38
C ASN A 170 -2.40 -19.75 6.99
N GLU A 171 -2.78 -18.75 7.79
CA GLU A 171 -3.94 -17.91 7.54
C GLU A 171 -3.78 -17.14 6.24
N LYS A 172 -4.87 -17.03 5.48
CA LYS A 172 -4.91 -16.23 4.26
C LYS A 172 -5.80 -15.03 4.49
N PHE A 173 -5.29 -13.86 4.15
CA PHE A 173 -6.05 -12.64 4.32
C PHE A 173 -5.73 -11.65 3.21
N VAL A 174 -6.64 -10.71 3.08
CA VAL A 174 -6.55 -9.57 2.19
C VAL A 174 -6.27 -8.34 3.02
N LEU A 175 -5.35 -7.51 2.54
CA LEU A 175 -5.16 -6.14 3.02
C LEU A 175 -5.52 -5.13 1.94
N LEU A 176 -6.24 -4.10 2.34
CA LEU A 176 -6.51 -2.90 1.55
C LEU A 176 -6.04 -1.70 2.34
N ALA A 177 -5.11 -0.93 1.79
CA ALA A 177 -4.68 0.35 2.35
C ALA A 177 -5.14 1.49 1.46
N VAL A 178 -5.74 2.51 2.06
CA VAL A 178 -6.19 3.73 1.39
C VAL A 178 -5.76 4.95 2.20
N GLY A 179 -5.85 6.13 1.60
CA GLY A 179 -5.44 7.40 2.21
C GLY A 179 -4.18 7.98 1.59
N SER A 180 -3.73 9.08 2.15
CA SER A 180 -2.51 9.79 1.75
C SER A 180 -1.85 10.42 2.97
N VAL A 181 -0.54 10.64 2.86
CA VAL A 181 0.27 11.29 3.89
C VAL A 181 1.12 12.40 3.28
N ASN A 182 1.39 13.47 4.02
CA ASN A 182 2.41 14.44 3.63
C ASN A 182 3.68 14.22 4.45
N LEU A 183 4.82 14.15 3.76
CA LEU A 183 6.11 13.85 4.37
C LEU A 183 6.92 15.15 4.42
N GLU A 184 6.90 15.80 5.58
CA GLU A 184 7.66 16.98 6.00
C GLU A 184 8.11 17.94 4.87
N GLU A 185 7.18 18.63 4.20
CA GLU A 185 7.41 19.55 3.06
C GLU A 185 8.15 18.97 1.83
N ILE A 186 8.60 17.71 1.88
CA ILE A 186 9.34 17.04 0.82
C ILE A 186 8.37 16.59 -0.28
N GLU A 187 7.31 15.90 0.12
CA GLU A 187 6.34 15.33 -0.80
C GLU A 187 4.95 15.36 -0.18
N LYS A 188 3.95 15.69 -1.00
CA LYS A 188 2.55 15.77 -0.58
C LYS A 188 1.75 14.65 -1.22
N ASP A 189 0.68 14.26 -0.54
CA ASP A 189 -0.28 13.25 -1.02
C ASP A 189 0.37 11.91 -1.40
N VAL A 190 1.35 11.47 -0.61
CA VAL A 190 2.03 10.19 -0.80
C VAL A 190 1.07 9.06 -0.50
N SER A 191 0.84 8.19 -1.49
CA SER A 191 -0.02 7.01 -1.36
C SER A 191 0.72 5.83 -0.70
N PRO A 192 0.04 4.74 -0.30
CA PRO A 192 0.70 3.64 0.43
C PRO A 192 1.81 2.90 -0.34
N GLU A 193 1.90 3.05 -1.66
CA GLU A 193 3.01 2.55 -2.48
C GLU A 193 4.31 3.32 -2.26
N GLY A 194 4.21 4.54 -1.76
CA GLY A 194 5.31 5.48 -1.63
C GLY A 194 5.84 6.00 -2.96
N VAL A 195 6.97 6.68 -2.89
CA VAL A 195 7.67 7.32 -4.01
C VAL A 195 9.03 6.66 -4.21
N ALA A 196 9.22 6.02 -5.37
CA ALA A 196 10.43 5.26 -5.68
C ALA A 196 11.64 6.12 -6.10
N ASP A 197 11.57 7.45 -5.93
CA ASP A 197 12.62 8.38 -6.34
C ASP A 197 13.90 8.20 -5.51
N LYS A 198 15.04 8.18 -6.19
CA LYS A 198 16.38 8.06 -5.60
C LYS A 198 16.73 9.25 -4.72
N LYS A 199 16.18 10.44 -4.98
CA LYS A 199 16.44 11.63 -4.15
C LYS A 199 16.01 11.44 -2.69
N TYR A 200 15.05 10.55 -2.44
CA TYR A 200 14.53 10.26 -1.10
C TYR A 200 15.16 9.03 -0.45
N GLN A 201 16.19 8.43 -1.06
CA GLN A 201 16.76 7.18 -0.55
C GLN A 201 17.35 7.31 0.86
N THR A 202 17.91 8.47 1.21
CA THR A 202 18.48 8.76 2.53
C THR A 202 17.42 8.94 3.62
N ARG A 203 16.16 9.18 3.24
CA ARG A 203 15.01 9.30 4.15
C ARG A 203 14.32 7.96 4.41
N ARG A 204 14.68 6.88 3.72
CA ARG A 204 14.03 5.57 3.90
C ARG A 204 14.54 4.89 5.17
N LEU A 205 13.64 4.31 5.95
CA LEU A 205 14.01 3.34 7.00
C LEU A 205 14.62 2.09 6.37
N PHE A 206 14.04 1.64 5.26
CA PHE A 206 14.40 0.44 4.53
C PHE A 206 14.68 0.80 3.06
N PRO A 207 15.96 0.84 2.63
CA PRO A 207 16.35 1.31 1.30
C PRO A 207 15.68 0.58 0.13
N GLU A 208 15.34 -0.69 0.33
CA GLU A 208 14.71 -1.57 -0.67
C GLU A 208 13.25 -1.24 -0.97
N PHE A 209 12.58 -0.49 -0.11
CA PHE A 209 11.19 -0.05 -0.31
C PHE A 209 11.13 1.43 -0.72
N PRO A 210 10.08 1.87 -1.43
CA PRO A 210 9.90 3.28 -1.77
C PRO A 210 9.77 4.19 -0.54
N PHE A 211 10.14 5.47 -0.68
CA PHE A 211 9.99 6.46 0.40
C PHE A 211 8.51 6.72 0.68
N GLY A 212 8.09 6.69 1.94
CA GLY A 212 6.68 6.88 2.30
C GLY A 212 5.78 5.66 2.04
N ALA A 213 6.34 4.53 1.58
CA ALA A 213 5.56 3.31 1.40
C ALA A 213 5.04 2.79 2.75
N LEU A 214 3.82 2.28 2.77
CA LEU A 214 3.26 1.56 3.90
C LEU A 214 3.88 0.16 3.97
N LEU A 215 4.51 -0.14 5.10
CA LEU A 215 5.13 -1.42 5.38
C LEU A 215 4.38 -2.12 6.50
N MET A 216 4.49 -3.44 6.51
CA MET A 216 3.97 -4.26 7.58
C MET A 216 4.94 -5.37 7.97
N ARG A 217 4.74 -5.90 9.18
CA ARG A 217 5.35 -7.14 9.70
C ARG A 217 4.46 -7.72 10.78
N THR A 218 4.71 -8.97 11.15
CA THR A 218 4.10 -9.58 12.33
C THR A 218 5.02 -9.39 13.53
N ARG A 219 4.52 -8.83 14.63
CA ARG A 219 5.17 -8.91 15.93
C ARG A 219 4.68 -10.16 16.65
N TYR A 220 5.60 -10.97 17.14
CA TYR A 220 5.33 -12.18 17.89
C TYR A 220 5.20 -11.87 19.39
N ALA A 221 4.55 -12.77 20.14
CA ALA A 221 4.38 -12.62 21.59
C ALA A 221 5.70 -12.61 22.36
N ASP A 222 6.75 -13.22 21.80
CA ASP A 222 8.11 -13.22 22.37
C ASP A 222 8.91 -11.95 22.03
N GLY A 223 8.26 -10.96 21.40
CA GLY A 223 8.88 -9.70 20.99
C GLY A 223 9.72 -9.77 19.71
N LYS A 224 9.86 -10.94 19.07
CA LYS A 224 10.49 -11.03 17.75
C LYS A 224 9.58 -10.47 16.65
N TYR A 225 10.13 -10.34 15.46
CA TYR A 225 9.42 -9.82 14.29
C TYR A 225 9.59 -10.71 13.07
N SER A 226 8.54 -10.78 12.24
CA SER A 226 8.61 -11.42 10.93
C SER A 226 9.32 -10.54 9.90
N LYS A 227 9.47 -11.05 8.68
CA LYS A 227 10.07 -10.29 7.58
C LYS A 227 9.16 -9.12 7.18
N ILE A 228 9.77 -7.96 6.96
CA ILE A 228 9.08 -6.76 6.50
C ILE A 228 8.57 -6.97 5.07
N SER A 229 7.33 -6.55 4.85
CA SER A 229 6.67 -6.61 3.56
C SER A 229 5.99 -5.28 3.24
N ALA A 230 6.03 -4.86 1.98
CA ALA A 230 5.29 -3.68 1.55
C ALA A 230 3.80 -4.02 1.43
N VAL A 231 2.94 -3.17 1.98
CA VAL A 231 1.49 -3.24 1.76
C VAL A 231 1.24 -2.57 0.42
N ALA A 232 1.17 -3.37 -0.65
CA ALA A 232 1.01 -2.82 -2.00
C ALA A 232 -0.29 -2.00 -2.09
N ALA A 233 -0.21 -0.85 -2.76
CA ALA A 233 -1.37 -0.03 -3.09
C ALA A 233 -1.56 0.17 -4.59
N LYS A 234 -2.72 0.76 -4.91
CA LYS A 234 -3.46 0.87 -6.17
C LYS A 234 -4.07 -0.44 -6.68
N ASN A 235 -5.37 -0.56 -6.39
CA ASN A 235 -6.34 -1.47 -6.98
C ASN A 235 -5.95 -2.96 -6.93
N SER A 236 -4.95 -3.29 -6.11
CA SER A 236 -4.45 -4.64 -5.93
C SER A 236 -4.73 -5.04 -4.49
N THR A 237 -5.84 -5.73 -4.33
CA THR A 237 -6.10 -6.62 -3.20
C THR A 237 -4.89 -7.55 -3.05
N SER A 238 -4.02 -7.26 -2.08
CA SER A 238 -2.87 -8.11 -1.82
C SER A 238 -3.34 -9.28 -0.97
N ILE A 239 -3.24 -10.48 -1.55
CA ILE A 239 -3.50 -11.73 -0.83
C ILE A 239 -2.20 -12.14 -0.13
N TRP A 240 -2.28 -12.24 1.19
CA TRP A 240 -1.20 -12.68 2.04
C TRP A 240 -1.50 -14.08 2.57
N GLN A 241 -0.45 -14.85 2.78
CA GLN A 241 -0.52 -16.11 3.51
C GLN A 241 0.60 -16.12 4.54
N ASN A 242 0.25 -16.30 5.81
CA ASN A 242 1.22 -16.39 6.89
C ASN A 242 2.04 -17.67 6.79
N ALA A 243 3.28 -17.61 7.28
CA ALA A 243 4.10 -18.80 7.44
C ALA A 243 3.46 -19.81 8.44
N PRO A 244 3.82 -21.10 8.38
CA PRO A 244 3.29 -22.13 9.28
C PRO A 244 3.61 -21.94 10.77
N ASP A 245 4.53 -21.04 11.09
CA ASP A 245 4.97 -20.67 12.43
C ASP A 245 4.63 -19.21 12.78
N GLU A 246 3.97 -18.48 11.86
CA GLU A 246 3.69 -17.07 12.05
C GLU A 246 2.38 -16.85 12.84
N ARG A 247 2.52 -16.41 14.09
CA ARG A 247 1.40 -16.10 15.00
C ARG A 247 1.69 -14.84 15.80
N GLY A 248 0.86 -13.82 15.65
CA GLY A 248 1.10 -12.56 16.34
C GLY A 248 0.14 -11.46 15.95
N ARG A 249 0.57 -10.22 16.10
CA ARG A 249 -0.18 -9.02 15.69
C ARG A 249 0.54 -8.32 14.57
N LEU A 250 -0.23 -7.79 13.63
CA LEU A 250 0.35 -6.95 12.58
C LEU A 250 0.81 -5.62 13.17
N GLU A 251 2.01 -5.22 12.81
CA GLU A 251 2.54 -3.87 12.99
C GLU A 251 2.69 -3.21 11.62
N PHE A 252 2.48 -1.90 11.59
CA PHE A 252 2.59 -1.09 10.37
C PHE A 252 3.53 0.08 10.60
N CYS A 253 4.22 0.53 9.55
CA CYS A 253 4.92 1.81 9.57
C CYS A 253 4.92 2.45 8.18
N ILE A 254 5.21 3.75 8.14
CA ILE A 254 5.54 4.46 6.90
C ILE A 254 7.05 4.43 6.73
N ASN A 255 7.54 4.14 5.52
CA ASN A 255 8.97 4.03 5.23
C ASN A 255 9.66 5.41 5.17
N ASP A 256 9.79 6.06 6.32
CA ASP A 256 10.46 7.34 6.55
C ASP A 256 11.22 7.31 7.88
N ASN A 257 12.49 7.71 7.87
CA ASN A 257 13.38 7.71 9.04
C ASN A 257 13.34 9.01 9.85
N ALA A 258 12.57 10.00 9.41
CA ALA A 258 12.27 11.23 10.16
C ALA A 258 10.76 11.47 10.15
N PRO A 259 9.99 10.71 10.95
CA PRO A 259 8.53 10.82 10.99
C PRO A 259 8.02 12.13 11.61
N ASP A 260 8.86 12.81 12.39
CA ASP A 260 8.48 14.05 13.05
C ASP A 260 8.08 15.12 12.02
N GLY A 261 6.88 15.69 12.15
CA GLY A 261 6.36 16.71 11.22
C GLY A 261 5.64 16.15 9.99
N ASN A 262 5.60 14.83 9.81
CA ASN A 262 4.70 14.22 8.83
C ASN A 262 3.24 14.36 9.26
N ASP A 263 2.32 14.39 8.29
CA ASP A 263 0.89 14.48 8.54
C ASP A 263 0.09 13.44 7.72
N GLY A 264 -1.20 13.34 8.01
CA GLY A 264 -2.10 12.40 7.35
C GLY A 264 -2.04 10.99 7.94
N GLU A 265 -2.77 10.08 7.30
CA GLU A 265 -2.83 8.69 7.72
C GLU A 265 -3.21 7.75 6.58
N PHE A 266 -2.82 6.49 6.72
CA PHE A 266 -3.38 5.40 5.95
C PHE A 266 -4.42 4.64 6.76
N ILE A 267 -5.53 4.27 6.11
CA ILE A 267 -6.55 3.38 6.67
C ILE A 267 -6.35 1.99 6.08
N VAL A 268 -6.03 1.03 6.94
CA VAL A 268 -5.76 -0.36 6.56
C VAL A 268 -6.95 -1.22 6.97
N SER A 269 -7.55 -1.91 6.00
CA SER A 269 -8.61 -2.89 6.22
C SER A 269 -8.09 -4.30 5.98
N LEU A 270 -8.37 -5.21 6.91
CA LEU A 270 -8.05 -6.63 6.83
C LEU A 270 -9.34 -7.46 6.73
N ALA A 271 -9.33 -8.48 5.87
CA ALA A 271 -10.36 -9.51 5.82
C ALA A 271 -9.74 -10.89 5.56
N ILE A 272 -10.17 -11.90 6.31
CA ILE A 272 -9.79 -13.30 6.07
C ILE A 272 -10.42 -13.80 4.76
N ILE A 273 -9.69 -14.66 4.04
CA ILE A 273 -10.21 -15.40 2.88
C ILE A 273 -10.10 -16.91 3.14
N GLU A 274 -11.23 -17.61 3.05
CA GLU A 274 -11.32 -19.07 3.16
C GLU A 274 -10.91 -19.78 1.85
#